data_AF-A0A2A5AFP9-F1
#
_entry.id   AF-A0A2A5AFP9-F1
#
_cell.length_a   1.000
_cell.length_b   1.000
_cell.length_c   1.000
_cell.angle_alpha   90.00
_cell.angle_beta   90.00
_cell.angle_gamma   90.00
#
_symmetry.space_group_name_H-M   'P 1'
#
loop_
_entity.id
_entity.type
_entity.pdbx_description
1 polymer ?
#
loop_
_entity_poly.entity_id
_entity_poly.type
_entity_poly.pdbx_seq_one_letter_code
_entity_poly.pdbx_strand_id
1 'polypeptide(L)'
;SFVEASEAEEWLNRWINKYVNSAPSASAEMKARYPLAEARVEVKEVPGQPGVFNAVAWMRPWLQMEELTASLRLVATIPSGS
;
A
#
# COMPACT_ATOMS: atom_id res chain seq x y z
N SER A 1 5.55 -21.50 -2.60
CA SER A 1 6.27 -20.36 -3.18
C SER A 1 6.81 -19.53 -2.04
N PHE A 2 8.13 -19.34 -1.94
CA PHE A 2 8.74 -18.42 -0.98
C PHE A 2 8.52 -17.01 -1.52
N VAL A 3 7.46 -16.34 -1.06
CA VAL A 3 7.29 -14.91 -1.35
C VAL A 3 8.37 -14.20 -0.56
N GLU A 4 9.45 -13.80 -1.22
CA GLU A 4 10.47 -12.95 -0.61
C GLU A 4 9.84 -11.59 -0.26
N ALA A 5 10.36 -10.89 0.76
CA ALA A 5 9.85 -9.57 1.14
C ALA A 5 9.79 -8.61 -0.06
N SER A 6 10.77 -8.70 -0.96
CA SER A 6 10.83 -7.96 -2.21
C SER A 6 9.65 -8.28 -3.14
N GLU A 7 9.28 -9.55 -3.30
CA GLU A 7 8.17 -9.95 -4.16
C GLU A 7 6.83 -9.45 -3.59
N ALA A 8 6.65 -9.52 -2.27
CA ALA A 8 5.51 -8.94 -1.58
C ALA A 8 5.47 -7.41 -1.74
N GLU A 9 6.61 -6.74 -1.62
CA GLU A 9 6.73 -5.29 -1.81
C GLU A 9 6.33 -4.89 -3.24
N GLU A 10 6.86 -5.57 -4.25
CA GLU A 10 6.55 -5.31 -5.66
C GLU A 10 5.07 -5.55 -5.98
N TRP A 11 4.49 -6.63 -5.43
CA TRP A 11 3.08 -6.91 -5.60
C TRP A 11 2.18 -5.86 -4.93
N LEU A 12 2.47 -5.49 -3.69
CA LEU A 12 1.72 -4.46 -2.96
C LEU A 12 1.84 -3.10 -3.60
N ASN A 13 3.04 -2.71 -4.07
CA ASN A 13 3.23 -1.47 -4.81
C ASN A 13 2.46 -1.49 -6.15
N ARG A 14 2.47 -2.59 -6.90
CA ARG A 14 1.65 -2.71 -8.12
C ARG A 14 0.15 -2.62 -7.83
N TRP A 15 -0.31 -3.19 -6.72
CA TRP A 15 -1.71 -3.10 -6.31
C TRP A 15 -2.11 -1.67 -5.91
N ILE A 16 -1.35 -1.01 -5.03
CA ILE A 16 -1.70 0.32 -4.52
C ILE A 16 -1.62 1.40 -5.63
N ASN A 17 -0.70 1.24 -6.59
CA ASN A 17 -0.58 2.16 -7.72
C ASN A 17 -1.81 2.16 -8.64
N LYS A 18 -2.68 1.14 -8.58
CA LYS A 18 -3.98 1.15 -9.28
C LYS A 18 -4.94 2.22 -8.77
N TYR A 19 -4.66 2.79 -7.60
CA TYR A 19 -5.46 3.85 -6.96
C TYR A 19 -4.73 5.20 -6.96
N VAL A 20 -3.53 5.25 -7.54
CA VAL A 20 -2.71 6.47 -7.64
C VAL A 20 -2.97 7.12 -9.00
N ASN A 21 -3.19 8.42 -8.97
CA ASN A 21 -3.17 9.26 -10.16
C ASN A 21 -2.34 10.49 -9.85
N SER A 22 -1.17 10.61 -10.48
CA SER A 22 -0.25 11.71 -10.22
C SER A 22 -0.53 12.97 -11.06
N ALA A 23 -1.62 12.99 -11.85
CA ALA A 23 -1.98 14.15 -12.65
C ALA A 23 -2.75 15.21 -11.82
N PRO A 24 -2.14 16.36 -11.49
CA PRO A 24 -2.81 17.39 -10.67
C PRO A 24 -4.02 18.02 -11.37
N SER A 25 -4.01 18.04 -12.70
CA SER A 25 -5.09 18.52 -13.57
C SER A 25 -6.19 17.48 -13.81
N ALA A 26 -6.14 16.31 -13.15
CA ALA A 26 -7.17 15.30 -13.29
C ALA A 26 -8.55 15.84 -12.88
N SER A 27 -9.56 15.54 -13.70
CA SER A 27 -10.97 15.87 -13.45
C SER A 27 -11.44 15.31 -12.10
N ALA A 28 -12.48 15.91 -11.51
CA ALA A 28 -13.06 15.44 -10.24
C ALA A 28 -13.46 13.96 -10.30
N GLU A 29 -13.99 13.50 -11.44
CA GLU A 29 -14.32 12.08 -11.68
C GLU A 29 -13.07 11.17 -11.61
N MET A 30 -11.94 11.61 -12.18
CA MET A 30 -10.67 10.87 -12.11
C MET A 30 -10.09 10.89 -10.70
N LYS A 31 -10.21 11.99 -9.96
CA LYS A 31 -9.78 12.07 -8.55
C LYS A 31 -10.65 11.21 -7.61
N ALA A 32 -11.93 11.03 -7.93
CA ALA A 32 -12.80 10.11 -7.21
C ALA A 32 -12.44 8.63 -7.50
N ARG A 33 -12.07 8.33 -8.76
CA ARG A 33 -11.66 6.98 -9.18
C ARG A 33 -10.25 6.61 -8.73
N TYR A 34 -9.38 7.60 -8.58
CA TYR A 34 -7.99 7.47 -8.13
C TYR A 34 -7.72 8.47 -6.98
N PRO A 35 -8.08 8.10 -5.74
CA PRO A 35 -8.10 9.03 -4.61
C PRO A 35 -6.70 9.43 -4.11
N LEU A 36 -5.65 8.72 -4.52
CA LEU A 36 -4.28 8.94 -4.07
C LEU A 36 -3.47 9.73 -5.11
N ALA A 37 -2.77 10.78 -4.66
CA ALA A 37 -1.77 11.51 -5.44
C ALA A 37 -0.45 10.74 -5.53
N GLU A 38 -0.08 10.07 -4.44
CA GLU A 38 1.12 9.26 -4.30
C GLU A 38 0.86 8.15 -3.30
N ALA A 39 1.43 6.97 -3.54
CA ALA A 39 1.43 5.89 -2.57
C ALA A 39 2.67 5.00 -2.73
N ARG A 40 3.15 4.45 -1.60
CA ARG A 40 4.29 3.53 -1.54
C ARG A 40 4.03 2.51 -0.45
N VAL A 41 4.38 1.26 -0.68
CA VAL A 41 4.40 0.23 0.37
C VAL A 41 5.83 -0.23 0.58
N GLU A 42 6.22 -0.39 1.84
CA GLU A 42 7.50 -0.95 2.24
C GLU A 42 7.27 -2.26 2.99
N VAL A 43 7.97 -3.32 2.59
CA VAL A 43 7.85 -4.62 3.24
C VAL A 43 9.18 -5.01 3.84
N LYS A 44 9.17 -5.39 5.12
CA LYS A 44 10.37 -5.86 5.82
C LYS A 44 10.09 -7.16 6.54
N GLU A 45 11.03 -8.10 6.47
CA GLU A 45 10.99 -9.29 7.31
C GLU A 45 11.08 -8.93 8.79
N VAL A 46 10.34 -9.67 9.61
CA VAL A 46 10.41 -9.51 11.06
C VAL A 46 11.61 -10.32 11.58
N PRO A 47 12.61 -9.67 12.20
CA PRO A 47 13.76 -10.39 12.72
C PRO A 47 13.33 -11.40 13.77
N GLY A 48 13.77 -12.65 13.61
CA GLY A 48 13.41 -13.77 14.50
C GLY A 48 12.15 -14.54 14.10
N GLN A 49 11.45 -14.15 13.04
CA GLN A 49 10.27 -14.87 12.51
C GLN A 49 10.35 -15.02 10.98
N PRO A 50 11.09 -16.02 10.47
CA PRO A 50 11.19 -16.26 9.03
C PRO A 50 9.80 -16.54 8.42
N GLY A 51 9.48 -15.88 7.31
CA GLY A 51 8.17 -15.97 6.65
C GLY A 51 7.13 -14.99 7.18
N VAL A 52 7.44 -14.18 8.19
CA VAL A 52 6.58 -13.10 8.68
C VAL A 52 7.12 -11.76 8.17
N PHE A 53 6.22 -10.97 7.56
CA PHE A 53 6.55 -9.68 6.99
C PHE A 53 5.71 -8.58 7.62
N ASN A 54 6.33 -7.41 7.82
CA ASN A 54 5.65 -6.19 8.20
C ASN A 54 5.57 -5.26 6.99
N ALA A 55 4.37 -4.83 6.64
CA ALA A 55 4.12 -3.92 5.52
C ALA A 55 3.68 -2.54 6.05
N VAL A 56 4.35 -1.48 5.61
CA VAL A 56 4.02 -0.09 5.93
C VAL A 56 3.59 0.62 4.64
N ALA A 57 2.35 1.09 4.59
CA ALA A 57 1.81 1.82 3.45
C ALA A 57 1.83 3.33 3.71
N TRP A 58 2.55 4.07 2.88
CA TRP A 58 2.56 5.53 2.80
C TRP A 58 1.56 5.96 1.73
N MET A 59 0.61 6.83 2.07
CA MET A 59 -0.44 7.27 1.16
C MET A 59 -0.63 8.78 1.27
N ARG A 60 -0.66 9.47 0.13
CA ARG A 60 -0.98 10.91 0.01
C ARG A 60 -2.30 11.07 -0.75
N PRO A 61 -3.42 11.38 -0.10
CA PRO A 61 -4.70 11.58 -0.76
C PRO A 61 -4.81 12.94 -1.48
N TRP A 62 -5.63 13.02 -2.53
CA TRP A 62 -5.95 14.27 -3.24
C TRP A 62 -6.94 15.16 -2.50
N LEU A 63 -7.88 14.56 -1.77
CA LEU A 63 -8.87 15.31 -1.01
C LEU A 63 -8.26 15.78 0.30
N GLN A 64 -8.36 17.09 0.57
CA GLN A 64 -8.44 17.55 1.95
C GLN A 64 -9.79 17.07 2.48
N MET A 65 -9.84 15.85 3.02
CA MET A 65 -10.95 15.47 3.87
C MET A 65 -10.78 16.27 5.16
N GLU A 66 -11.72 17.18 5.40
CA GLU A 66 -12.01 17.65 6.75
C GLU A 66 -12.10 16.41 7.66
N GLU A 67 -11.11 16.29 8.54
CA GLU A 67 -10.93 15.32 9.61
C GLU A 67 -11.35 13.86 9.33
N LEU A 68 -10.50 13.12 8.61
CA LEU A 68 -10.54 11.64 8.69
C LEU A 68 -9.16 11.10 9.02
N THR A 69 -8.90 10.93 10.32
CA THR A 69 -7.72 10.25 10.87
C THR A 69 -7.87 8.74 10.64
N ALA A 70 -7.72 8.28 9.39
CA ALA A 70 -7.76 6.85 9.08
C ALA A 70 -6.36 6.23 9.25
N SER A 71 -6.13 5.53 10.36
CA SER A 71 -4.97 4.66 10.52
C SER A 71 -5.30 3.25 10.06
N LEU A 72 -4.93 2.88 8.83
CA LEU A 72 -4.99 1.49 8.37
C LEU A 72 -3.73 0.73 8.79
N ARG A 73 -3.88 -0.30 9.62
CA ARG A 73 -2.82 -1.27 9.93
C ARG A 73 -3.21 -2.62 9.34
N LEU A 74 -2.59 -2.98 8.22
CA LEU A 74 -2.75 -4.30 7.61
C LEU A 74 -1.66 -5.23 8.15
N VAL A 75 -2.01 -6.14 9.06
CA VAL A 75 -1.12 -7.21 9.52
C VAL A 75 -1.49 -8.46 8.72
N ALA A 76 -0.73 -8.75 7.67
CA ALA A 76 -0.88 -9.99 6.91
C ALA A 76 0.19 -10.99 7.37
N THR A 77 -0.22 -12.01 8.12
CA THR A 77 0.61 -13.20 8.33
C THR A 77 0.54 -14.01 7.04
N ILE A 78 1.62 -14.03 6.26
CA ILE A 78 1.69 -14.91 5.08
C ILE A 78 1.77 -16.34 5.61
N PRO A 79 0.77 -17.21 5.34
CA PRO A 79 0.85 -18.59 5.79
C PRO A 79 2.00 -19.27 5.05
N SER A 80 2.98 -19.78 5.80
CA SER A 80 3.96 -20.72 5.31
C SER A 80 3.21 -21.99 4.89
N GLY A 81 2.87 -22.07 3.60
CA GLY A 81 2.21 -23.22 3.00
C GLY A 81 3.11 -24.45 3.06
N SER A 82 2.47 -25.56 3.42
CA SER A 82 2.95 -26.94 3.58
C SER A 82 3.86 -27.47 2.46
#